data_AF-A0A0M9AA43-F1
#
_entry.id   AF-A0A0M9AA43-F1
#
_cell.length_a   1.000
_cell.length_b   1.000
_cell.length_c   1.000
_cell.angle_alpha   90.00
_cell.angle_beta   90.00
_cell.angle_gamma   90.00
#
_symmetry.space_group_name_H-M   'P 1'
#
loop_
_entity.id
_entity.type
_entity.pdbx_description
1 polymer ?
#
loop_
_entity_poly.entity_id
_entity_poly.type
_entity_poly.pdbx_seq_one_letter_code
_entity_poly.pdbx_strand_id
1 'polypeptide(L)'
;MSVKYAKRFEAVFSCYHPKGPKMTVRTAAKYLRKSPQFVDHWVQRYKETKCVDGLPNRGSKRVITKSEDRAIMRLYSKNLNLFFWQKG
;
A
#
# COMPACT_ATOMS: atom_id res chain seq x y z
N MET A 1 -3.93 6.25 -12.06
CA MET A 1 -3.04 5.18 -11.54
C MET A 1 -3.53 3.84 -12.08
N SER A 2 -2.63 2.96 -12.54
CA SER A 2 -3.03 1.60 -12.91
C SER A 2 -3.52 0.82 -11.68
N VAL A 3 -4.53 -0.03 -11.86
CA VAL A 3 -5.06 -0.92 -10.80
C VAL A 3 -3.94 -1.75 -10.16
N LYS A 4 -2.95 -2.19 -10.95
CA LYS A 4 -1.79 -2.94 -10.44
C LYS A 4 -0.94 -2.10 -9.49
N TYR A 5 -0.76 -0.82 -9.76
CA TYR A 5 0.02 0.10 -8.94
C TYR A 5 -0.71 0.44 -7.63
N ALA A 6 -2.03 0.67 -7.69
CA ALA A 6 -2.86 0.92 -6.51
C ALA A 6 -2.75 -0.22 -5.49
N LYS A 7 -2.80 -1.49 -5.93
CA LYS A 7 -2.69 -2.65 -5.03
C LYS A 7 -1.33 -2.78 -4.34
N ARG A 8 -0.24 -2.33 -4.98
CA ARG A 8 1.11 -2.34 -4.35
C ARG A 8 1.16 -1.32 -3.23
N PHE A 9 0.64 -0.12 -3.49
CA PHE A 9 0.56 0.92 -2.50
C PHE A 9 -0.34 0.51 -1.33
N GLU A 10 -1.50 -0.06 -1.62
CA GLU A 10 -2.45 -0.54 -0.61
C GLU A 10 -1.87 -1.65 0.27
N ALA A 11 -1.03 -2.53 -0.28
CA ALA A 11 -0.27 -3.51 0.49
C ALA A 11 0.71 -2.86 1.49
N VAL A 12 1.46 -1.85 1.04
CA VAL A 12 2.42 -1.14 1.89
C VAL A 12 1.71 -0.27 2.94
N PHE A 13 0.64 0.40 2.54
CA PHE A 13 -0.19 1.21 3.42
C PHE A 13 -0.78 0.35 4.53
N SER A 14 -1.32 -0.83 4.19
CA SER A 14 -1.99 -1.71 5.14
C SER A 14 -1.07 -2.49 6.07
N CYS A 15 0.24 -2.58 5.81
CA CYS A 15 1.15 -3.36 6.65
C CYS A 15 2.20 -2.49 7.37
N TYR A 16 2.64 -1.39 6.76
CA TYR A 16 3.82 -0.67 7.23
C TYR A 16 3.54 0.80 7.56
N HIS A 17 2.67 1.47 6.80
CA HIS A 17 2.51 2.92 6.91
C HIS A 17 2.01 3.35 8.30
N PRO A 18 2.54 4.44 8.90
CA PRO A 18 2.13 4.89 10.25
C PRO A 18 0.65 5.27 10.34
N LYS A 19 0.11 5.84 9.27
CA LYS A 19 -1.32 6.22 9.16
C LYS A 19 -2.22 5.12 8.60
N GLY A 20 -1.65 3.97 8.24
CA GLY A 20 -2.40 2.84 7.73
C GLY A 20 -2.77 1.87 8.83
N PRO A 21 -3.73 0.95 8.57
CA PRO A 21 -3.99 -0.13 9.50
C PRO A 21 -2.70 -0.94 9.66
N LYS A 22 -2.39 -1.41 10.87
CA LYS A 22 -1.17 -2.21 11.14
C LYS A 22 -1.47 -3.69 10.93
N MET A 23 -1.93 -4.04 9.73
CA MET A 23 -2.33 -5.41 9.44
C MET A 23 -1.10 -6.31 9.31
N THR A 24 -1.30 -7.59 9.65
CA THR A 24 -0.34 -8.63 9.26
C THR A 24 -0.37 -8.83 7.74
N VAL A 25 0.73 -9.33 7.17
CA VAL A 25 0.83 -9.68 5.74
C VAL A 25 -0.33 -10.60 5.31
N ARG A 26 -0.71 -11.56 6.14
CA ARG A 26 -1.79 -12.51 5.87
C ARG A 26 -3.16 -11.82 5.79
N THR A 27 -3.45 -10.91 6.72
CA THR A 27 -4.70 -10.14 6.73
C THR A 27 -4.79 -9.21 5.53
N ALA A 28 -3.70 -8.48 5.22
CA ALA A 28 -3.64 -7.61 4.06
C ALA A 28 -3.76 -8.38 2.74
N ALA A 29 -3.17 -9.58 2.64
CA ALA A 29 -3.29 -10.44 1.46
C ALA A 29 -4.74 -10.88 1.22
N LYS A 30 -5.46 -11.26 2.29
CA LYS A 30 -6.90 -11.59 2.23
C LYS A 30 -7.72 -10.39 1.77
N TYR A 31 -7.48 -9.22 2.35
CA TYR A 31 -8.14 -7.96 1.99
C TYR A 31 -7.93 -7.59 0.50
N LEU A 32 -6.69 -7.67 0.03
CA LEU A 32 -6.31 -7.33 -1.35
C LEU A 32 -6.72 -8.38 -2.41
N ARG A 33 -7.13 -9.57 -1.95
CA ARG A 33 -7.31 -10.77 -2.77
C ARG A 33 -6.03 -11.07 -3.58
N LYS A 34 -4.90 -11.09 -2.86
CA LYS A 34 -3.55 -11.36 -3.39
C LYS A 34 -2.85 -12.38 -2.52
N SER A 35 -1.72 -12.89 -3.00
CA SER A 35 -0.91 -13.83 -2.24
C SER A 35 -0.15 -13.10 -1.11
N PRO A 36 0.12 -13.77 0.03
CA PRO A 36 0.98 -13.23 1.08
C PRO A 36 2.36 -12.83 0.56
N GLN A 37 2.93 -13.63 -0.35
CA GLN A 37 4.22 -13.35 -0.99
C GLN A 37 4.20 -12.04 -1.78
N PHE A 38 3.09 -11.71 -2.45
CA PHE A 38 2.94 -10.44 -3.13
C PHE A 38 3.01 -9.28 -2.13
N VAL A 39 2.27 -9.36 -1.02
CA VAL A 39 2.25 -8.31 0.00
C VAL A 39 3.61 -8.16 0.66
N ASP A 40 4.24 -9.27 1.05
CA ASP A 40 5.55 -9.26 1.69
C ASP A 40 6.63 -8.66 0.78
N HIS A 41 6.68 -9.06 -0.49
CA HIS A 41 7.61 -8.50 -1.47
C HIS A 41 7.52 -6.97 -1.55
N TRP A 42 6.31 -6.41 -1.64
CA TRP A 42 6.14 -4.96 -1.74
C TRP A 42 6.43 -4.22 -0.45
N VAL A 43 6.11 -4.83 0.70
CA VAL A 43 6.45 -4.27 2.02
C VAL A 43 7.96 -4.23 2.23
N GLN A 44 8.68 -5.32 1.93
CA GLN A 44 10.13 -5.39 2.02
C GLN A 44 10.79 -4.39 1.07
N ARG A 45 10.38 -4.40 -0.20
CA ARG A 45 10.89 -3.46 -1.20
C ARG A 45 10.68 -2.00 -0.78
N TYR A 46 9.54 -1.68 -0.17
CA TYR A 46 9.31 -0.32 0.33
C TYR A 46 10.18 0.02 1.54
N LYS A 47 10.51 -0.94 2.40
CA LYS A 47 11.46 -0.70 3.51
C LYS A 47 12.84 -0.30 2.98
N GLU A 48 13.30 -0.97 1.93
CA GLU A 48 14.62 -0.76 1.31
C GLU A 48 14.67 0.50 0.44
N THR A 49 13.73 0.63 -0.50
CA THR A 49 13.79 1.66 -1.56
C THR A 49 12.94 2.90 -1.24
N LYS A 50 12.05 2.82 -0.24
CA LYS A 50 10.98 3.80 0.03
C LYS A 50 10.10 4.08 -1.20
N CYS A 51 10.03 3.11 -2.14
CA CYS A 51 9.30 3.21 -3.38
C CYS A 51 8.43 1.97 -3.60
N VAL A 52 7.22 2.17 -4.14
CA VAL A 52 6.29 1.08 -4.52
C VAL A 52 6.27 0.80 -6.03
N ASP A 53 7.24 1.38 -6.75
CA ASP A 53 7.41 1.11 -8.17
C ASP A 53 8.31 -0.13 -8.39
N GLY A 54 7.99 -0.89 -9.44
CA GLY A 54 8.67 -2.16 -9.76
C GLY A 54 10.01 -2.00 -10.45
N LEU A 55 10.43 -0.77 -10.72
CA LEU A 55 11.62 -0.46 -11.50
C LEU A 55 12.73 0.06 -10.58
N PRO A 56 13.80 -0.73 -10.34
CA PRO A 56 14.91 -0.30 -9.50
C PRO A 56 15.78 0.80 -10.14
N ASN A 57 15.71 1.02 -11.46
CA ASN A 57 16.65 1.84 -12.23
C ASN A 57 16.02 2.90 -13.16
N ARG A 58 14.83 3.46 -12.86
CA ARG A 58 14.49 4.77 -13.46
C ARG A 58 15.17 5.83 -12.61
N GLY A 59 16.31 6.35 -13.09
CA GLY A 59 17.27 7.24 -12.41
C GLY A 59 16.73 8.55 -11.82
N SER A 60 15.74 8.48 -10.95
CA SER A 60 15.28 9.56 -10.09
C SER A 60 14.53 8.91 -8.94
N LYS A 61 14.98 9.17 -7.70
CA LYS A 61 14.19 8.93 -6.48
C LYS A 61 12.80 9.53 -6.67
N ARG A 62 11.82 8.74 -7.11
CA ARG A 62 10.40 9.09 -6.96
C ARG A 62 10.05 8.83 -5.50
N VAL A 63 10.49 9.74 -4.65
CA VAL A 63 9.84 9.99 -3.36
C VAL A 63 8.36 10.18 -3.70
N ILE A 64 7.48 9.44 -3.02
CA ILE A 64 6.04 9.59 -3.15
C ILE A 64 5.73 11.08 -3.09
N THR A 65 5.20 11.62 -4.18
CA THR A 65 4.91 13.04 -4.26
C THR A 65 3.76 13.37 -3.31
N LYS A 66 3.75 14.57 -2.72
CA LYS A 66 2.61 15.03 -1.89
C LYS A 66 1.27 14.95 -2.64
N SER A 67 1.27 14.96 -3.97
CA SER A 67 0.10 14.71 -4.81
C SER A 67 -0.37 13.26 -4.79
N GLU A 68 0.53 12.29 -4.86
CA GLU A 68 0.18 10.87 -4.81
C GLU A 68 -0.35 10.50 -3.42
N ASP A 69 0.32 10.98 -2.35
CA ASP A 69 -0.14 10.80 -0.96
C ASP A 69 -1.56 11.34 -0.76
N ARG A 70 -1.86 12.53 -1.31
CA ARG A 70 -3.23 13.10 -1.28
C ARG A 70 -4.23 12.28 -2.09
N ALA A 71 -3.83 11.75 -3.25
CA ALA A 71 -4.73 10.92 -4.09
C ALA A 71 -5.09 9.61 -3.39
N ILE A 72 -4.11 9.00 -2.72
CA ILE A 72 -4.27 7.83 -1.86
C ILE A 72 -5.24 8.15 -0.72
N MET A 73 -5.00 9.21 0.04
CA MET A 73 -5.89 9.61 1.15
C MET A 73 -7.34 9.83 0.68
N ARG A 74 -7.53 10.46 -0.50
CA ARG A 74 -8.85 10.64 -1.11
C ARG A 74 -9.50 9.34 -1.56
N LEU A 75 -8.71 8.35 -1.97
CA LEU A 75 -9.22 7.02 -2.35
C LEU A 75 -9.76 6.28 -1.11
N TYR A 76 -9.04 6.35 0.01
CA TYR A 76 -9.47 5.72 1.27
C TYR A 76 -10.58 6.49 1.97
N SER A 77 -10.60 7.83 1.90
CA SER A 77 -11.69 8.63 2.45
C SER A 77 -13.02 8.38 1.74
N LYS A 78 -13.01 7.94 0.49
CA LYS A 78 -14.21 7.55 -0.27
C LYS A 78 -14.60 6.08 -0.08
N ASN A 79 -13.67 5.22 0.37
CA ASN A 79 -13.91 3.81 0.69
C ASN A 79 -14.17 3.59 2.20
N LEU A 80 -14.84 4.55 2.86
CA LEU A 80 -15.11 4.58 4.29
C LEU A 80 -16.11 3.50 4.77
N ASN A 81 -16.48 2.54 3.91
CA ASN A 81 -17.16 1.30 4.32
C ASN A 81 -16.18 0.19 4.77
N LEU A 82 -14.86 0.40 4.67
CA LEU A 82 -13.85 -0.59 5.08
C LEU A 82 -13.24 -0.32 6.46
N PHE A 83 -13.63 0.77 7.14
CA PHE A 83 -13.16 1.11 8.49
C PHE A 83 -14.01 0.49 9.62
N PHE A 84 -15.10 -0.22 9.30
CA PHE A 84 -16.09 -0.75 10.27
C PHE A 84 -15.89 -2.22 10.64
N TRP A 85 -14.65 -2.68 10.79
CA TRP A 85 -14.34 -4.00 11.38
C TRP A 85 -13.20 -3.94 12.40
N GLN A 86 -13.18 -2.87 13.20
CA GLN A 86 -12.65 -2.90 14.56
C GLN A 86 -13.83 -2.69 15.52
N LYS A 87 -14.57 -3.76 15.80
CA LYS A 87 -15.33 -4.08 17.02
C LYS A 87 -16.48 -5.02 16.63
N GLY A 88 -16.37 -6.25 17.12
CA GLY A 88 -17.25 -7.38 16.88
C GLY A 88 -16.51 -8.63 17.30
#